data_AF-A0A420YAZ7-F1
#
_entry.id   AF-A0A420YAZ7-F1
#
_cell.length_a   1.000
_cell.length_b   1.000
_cell.length_c   1.000
_cell.angle_alpha   90.00
_cell.angle_beta   90.00
_cell.angle_gamma   90.00
#
_symmetry.space_group_name_H-M   'P 1'
#
loop_
_entity.id
_entity.type
_entity.pdbx_description
1 polymer ?
#
loop_
_entity_poly.entity_id
_entity_poly.type
_entity_poly.pdbx_seq_one_letter_code
_entity_poly.pdbx_strand_id
1 'polypeptide(L)'
;MPNPSDQLLVEHAVASIPEEPRQSESSVPPSLTYSESADNSERETDESQRTPDIRPRRASTRLVAQSAADIQRITGESGEELVQRCCRGGGCCMNIGKGKRDDISYDHIEFPDNDAYRSLLLKIDGIPTTLTGVCDMPEQTVFLSPIKSARKTSNPPSPTDSAISLSSGTGAGGSTAEVEKALQSLTLEDLNTKIQPPSFVQPHPPHHVFPARIHNTRELTKPGAEKRTFHFDLDVTDYPSDEGVDFKVGGAIGVSAPNETSLVDEVFDLLGVPRSLRDKPVLLRTTSGRWPTVWGDDKPRELVTTRRDLLTWCSDIQSYPPTKQLLRILAEYADDENEKKILLFLCAAEGQGVFCDFRTGPHITVPQMLHAFPSSKPPLDLLLSVLQPIMPRFYSLSNDPHDSFQNRDGRQHRLIEIAVTVHESHDWRSGTRAGVGSGFFQRQALKFIEAQKNGDKYPEFYIPMFKGLMANPLAKQFVSDGPMLLIGAGVGIAPFRGFVQRRLKTANCANKVWVLQGIRDSLVDELYSGEWGVHEDEVKKVVQSRKGVGRYVQEEVKHQADLVWYIINSVDGRVFVCGSTRGMGEGVEKALIEVAMEKGNLEPDEAKKFWELKKEVGQYIAETW
;
A
#
# COMPACT_ATOMS: atom_id res chain seq x y z
N MET A 1 -9.45 -69.46 -30.87
CA MET A 1 -8.88 -69.62 -29.51
C MET A 1 -7.91 -68.47 -29.26
N PRO A 2 -8.34 -67.43 -28.52
CA PRO A 2 -7.44 -66.59 -27.74
C PRO A 2 -7.80 -66.59 -26.23
N ASN A 3 -6.87 -66.02 -25.46
CA ASN A 3 -6.54 -66.19 -24.03
C ASN A 3 -7.62 -65.86 -22.95
N PRO A 4 -7.52 -66.46 -21.75
CA PRO A 4 -8.46 -66.32 -20.64
C PRO A 4 -8.20 -65.08 -19.76
N SER A 5 -8.01 -63.90 -20.36
CA SER A 5 -7.78 -62.63 -19.64
C SER A 5 -8.97 -61.67 -19.69
N ASP A 6 -9.94 -61.93 -20.58
CA ASP A 6 -11.10 -61.05 -20.83
C ASP A 6 -12.35 -61.41 -20.00
N GLN A 7 -12.24 -62.31 -19.01
CA GLN A 7 -13.37 -62.72 -18.16
C GLN A 7 -13.37 -62.11 -16.75
N LEU A 8 -12.45 -61.21 -16.41
CA LEU A 8 -12.33 -60.61 -15.07
C LEU A 8 -12.71 -59.11 -14.99
N LEU A 9 -13.27 -58.53 -16.05
CA LEU A 9 -13.65 -57.10 -16.09
C LEU A 9 -15.16 -56.84 -16.25
N VAL A 10 -16.02 -57.85 -16.04
CA VAL A 10 -17.49 -57.70 -16.12
C VAL A 10 -18.19 -57.80 -14.76
N GLU A 11 -17.49 -58.03 -13.65
CA GLU A 11 -18.13 -58.26 -12.33
C GLU A 11 -18.11 -57.10 -11.31
N HIS A 12 -17.67 -55.88 -11.66
CA HIS A 12 -17.67 -54.75 -10.70
C HIS A 12 -18.53 -53.53 -11.08
N ALA A 13 -19.51 -53.70 -11.97
CA ALA A 13 -20.41 -52.62 -12.39
C ALA A 13 -21.88 -52.89 -12.02
N VAL A 14 -22.19 -53.35 -10.80
CA VAL A 14 -23.57 -53.38 -10.27
C VAL A 14 -23.57 -53.17 -8.75
N ALA A 15 -23.55 -51.92 -8.29
CA ALA A 15 -24.11 -51.48 -7.01
C ALA A 15 -23.87 -49.98 -6.80
N SER A 16 -24.91 -49.15 -7.00
CA SER A 16 -25.23 -47.94 -6.22
C SER A 16 -26.31 -47.13 -6.95
N ILE A 17 -27.57 -47.43 -6.67
CA ILE A 17 -28.75 -46.65 -7.08
C ILE A 17 -29.29 -45.99 -5.79
N PRO A 18 -29.39 -44.66 -5.69
CA PRO A 18 -30.11 -44.01 -4.59
C PRO A 18 -31.62 -43.92 -4.87
N GLU A 19 -32.42 -44.17 -3.84
CA GLU A 19 -33.90 -44.12 -3.81
C GLU A 19 -34.49 -42.72 -4.06
N GLU A 20 -35.68 -42.68 -4.68
CA GLU A 20 -36.53 -41.50 -4.88
C GLU A 20 -37.25 -41.03 -3.59
N PRO A 21 -37.35 -39.71 -3.34
CA PRO A 21 -38.44 -39.13 -2.56
C PRO A 21 -39.61 -38.69 -3.45
N ARG A 22 -40.81 -38.85 -2.89
CA ARG A 22 -42.14 -38.73 -3.49
C ARG A 22 -42.51 -37.31 -3.98
N GLN A 23 -43.43 -37.30 -4.94
CA GLN A 23 -44.08 -36.16 -5.60
C GLN A 23 -44.77 -35.16 -4.66
N SER A 24 -44.65 -33.86 -4.98
CA SER A 24 -45.78 -32.92 -4.98
C SER A 24 -45.54 -31.76 -5.99
N GLU A 25 -46.32 -31.79 -7.07
CA GLU A 25 -46.96 -30.70 -7.85
C GLU A 25 -46.16 -29.50 -8.42
N SER A 26 -45.93 -29.59 -9.74
CA SER A 26 -46.03 -28.59 -10.83
C SER A 26 -45.79 -27.08 -10.59
N SER A 27 -44.92 -26.48 -11.41
CA SER A 27 -45.36 -25.72 -12.61
C SER A 27 -44.17 -25.16 -13.43
N VAL A 28 -44.44 -25.04 -14.73
CA VAL A 28 -43.55 -24.80 -15.88
C VAL A 28 -43.14 -23.31 -16.00
N PRO A 29 -41.95 -22.98 -16.55
CA PRO A 29 -41.51 -21.60 -16.76
C PRO A 29 -42.11 -20.98 -18.05
N PRO A 30 -42.41 -19.67 -18.11
CA PRO A 30 -42.75 -19.03 -19.37
C PRO A 30 -41.54 -18.32 -20.02
N SER A 31 -41.54 -18.41 -21.34
CA SER A 31 -40.64 -17.79 -22.31
C SER A 31 -41.00 -16.33 -22.65
N LEU A 32 -39.97 -15.56 -23.02
CA LEU A 32 -39.87 -14.50 -24.04
C LEU A 32 -41.11 -13.63 -24.36
N THR A 33 -40.98 -12.29 -24.31
CA THR A 33 -41.04 -11.36 -25.47
C THR A 33 -41.00 -9.86 -25.08
N TYR A 34 -40.45 -9.06 -26.01
CA TYR A 34 -40.47 -7.59 -26.10
C TYR A 34 -41.88 -7.00 -26.25
N SER A 35 -42.15 -5.82 -25.67
CA SER A 35 -42.58 -4.58 -26.38
C SER A 35 -43.12 -3.49 -25.44
N GLU A 36 -42.98 -2.27 -25.94
CA GLU A 36 -43.27 -0.93 -25.40
C GLU A 36 -44.72 -0.68 -24.94
N SER A 37 -44.91 0.21 -23.95
CA SER A 37 -45.76 1.43 -24.07
C SER A 37 -45.87 2.20 -22.75
N ALA A 38 -45.99 3.52 -22.89
CA ALA A 38 -46.16 4.56 -21.88
C ALA A 38 -47.50 4.46 -21.12
N ASP A 39 -47.60 4.96 -19.88
CA ASP A 39 -48.03 6.35 -19.58
C ASP A 39 -48.21 6.60 -18.06
N ASN A 40 -48.21 7.89 -17.72
CA ASN A 40 -48.32 8.54 -16.40
C ASN A 40 -49.49 8.08 -15.50
N SER A 41 -49.31 8.15 -14.17
CA SER A 41 -49.99 9.13 -13.29
C SER A 41 -49.80 8.86 -11.78
N GLU A 42 -49.72 9.96 -11.05
CA GLU A 42 -49.53 10.12 -9.61
C GLU A 42 -50.71 9.59 -8.77
N ARG A 43 -50.43 9.14 -7.53
CA ARG A 43 -51.17 9.54 -6.31
C ARG A 43 -50.52 8.98 -5.03
N GLU A 44 -50.38 9.89 -4.07
CA GLU A 44 -49.97 9.71 -2.68
C GLU A 44 -50.97 8.88 -1.87
N THR A 45 -50.46 8.09 -0.92
CA THR A 45 -50.78 8.04 0.53
C THR A 45 -50.43 6.65 1.08
N ASP A 46 -49.50 6.56 2.03
CA ASP A 46 -49.79 6.24 3.45
C ASP A 46 -48.51 5.81 4.17
N GLU A 47 -48.21 6.51 5.28
CA GLU A 47 -47.08 6.24 6.17
C GLU A 47 -47.45 5.12 7.14
N SER A 48 -46.67 4.03 7.15
CA SER A 48 -46.61 3.17 8.34
C SER A 48 -45.18 2.69 8.60
N GLN A 49 -44.73 3.06 9.79
CA GLN A 49 -43.43 2.84 10.43
C GLN A 49 -42.84 1.44 10.21
N ARG A 50 -41.63 1.39 9.64
CA ARG A 50 -40.66 0.29 9.85
C ARG A 50 -39.27 0.87 10.09
N THR A 51 -38.74 0.57 11.27
CA THR A 51 -37.35 0.78 11.70
C THR A 51 -36.38 0.09 10.72
N PRO A 52 -35.34 0.76 10.21
CA PRO A 52 -34.33 0.07 9.42
C PRO A 52 -33.29 -0.59 10.32
N ASP A 53 -33.15 -1.90 10.18
CA ASP A 53 -31.99 -2.67 10.64
C ASP A 53 -30.70 -2.00 10.13
N ILE A 54 -29.87 -1.52 11.07
CA ILE A 54 -28.54 -0.99 10.77
C ILE A 54 -27.64 -2.18 10.45
N ARG A 55 -27.54 -2.54 9.16
CA ARG A 55 -26.48 -3.41 8.66
C ARG A 55 -25.12 -2.71 8.88
N PRO A 56 -24.11 -3.35 9.47
CA PRO A 56 -22.77 -2.77 9.54
C PRO A 56 -22.22 -2.63 8.11
N ARG A 57 -22.01 -1.38 7.67
CA ARG A 57 -21.42 -1.07 6.37
C ARG A 57 -19.97 -1.53 6.37
N ARG A 58 -19.69 -2.54 5.54
CA ARG A 58 -18.37 -3.10 5.28
C ARG A 58 -17.51 -2.06 4.54
N ALA A 59 -16.33 -1.74 5.06
CA ALA A 59 -15.36 -0.91 4.37
C ALA A 59 -14.87 -1.63 3.10
N SER A 60 -15.16 -1.06 1.94
CA SER A 60 -14.66 -1.52 0.64
C SER A 60 -13.42 -0.70 0.27
N THR A 61 -12.27 -1.35 0.12
CA THR A 61 -11.04 -0.76 -0.44
C THR A 61 -11.03 -0.89 -1.96
N ARG A 62 -12.02 -0.29 -2.64
CA ARG A 62 -11.95 -0.01 -4.07
C ARG A 62 -11.33 1.37 -4.29
N LEU A 63 -10.54 1.48 -5.35
CA LEU A 63 -9.89 2.71 -5.80
C LEU A 63 -10.93 3.84 -5.85
N VAL A 64 -10.73 4.86 -5.01
CA VAL A 64 -11.83 5.67 -4.49
C VAL A 64 -12.27 6.77 -5.48
N ALA A 65 -11.44 7.27 -6.40
CA ALA A 65 -11.96 8.20 -7.41
C ALA A 65 -11.07 8.26 -8.66
N GLN A 66 -11.70 8.30 -9.83
CA GLN A 66 -11.05 8.58 -11.13
C GLN A 66 -11.55 9.88 -11.75
N SER A 67 -12.58 10.52 -11.18
CA SER A 67 -13.15 11.78 -11.63
C SER A 67 -13.61 12.67 -10.46
N ALA A 68 -13.77 13.97 -10.70
CA ALA A 68 -14.27 14.94 -9.70
C ALA A 68 -15.70 14.62 -9.21
N ALA A 69 -16.51 13.95 -10.04
CA ALA A 69 -17.85 13.48 -9.68
C ALA A 69 -17.82 12.31 -8.69
N ASP A 70 -16.78 11.46 -8.75
CA ASP A 70 -16.61 10.34 -7.81
C ASP A 70 -16.14 10.81 -6.44
N ILE A 71 -15.30 11.85 -6.39
CA ILE A 71 -14.88 12.52 -5.16
C ILE A 71 -16.12 13.04 -4.41
N GLN A 72 -16.98 13.78 -5.11
CA GLN A 72 -18.21 14.34 -4.54
C GLN A 72 -19.19 13.29 -4.03
N ARG A 73 -19.25 12.13 -4.69
CA ARG A 73 -20.10 11.02 -4.26
C ARG A 73 -19.59 10.33 -2.98
N ILE A 74 -18.30 10.47 -2.63
CA ILE A 74 -17.66 9.72 -1.55
C ILE A 74 -17.33 10.58 -0.34
N THR A 75 -16.89 11.81 -0.55
CA THR A 75 -16.63 12.77 0.53
C THR A 75 -17.87 13.61 0.84
N GLY A 76 -18.86 13.64 -0.06
CA GLY A 76 -19.95 14.62 -0.02
C GLY A 76 -19.51 16.02 -0.48
N GLU A 77 -18.23 16.17 -0.84
CA GLU A 77 -17.55 17.43 -1.15
C GLU A 77 -17.12 17.42 -2.63
N SER A 78 -17.46 18.46 -3.39
CA SER A 78 -17.01 18.64 -4.78
C SER A 78 -15.47 18.57 -4.90
N GLY A 79 -14.97 18.20 -6.09
CA GLY A 79 -13.51 18.18 -6.35
C GLY A 79 -12.82 19.51 -6.04
N GLU A 80 -13.55 20.63 -6.13
CA GLU A 80 -13.10 21.96 -5.76
C GLU A 80 -12.92 22.12 -4.23
N GLU A 81 -13.82 21.56 -3.42
CA GLU A 81 -13.72 21.56 -1.95
C GLU A 81 -12.56 20.70 -1.45
N LEU A 82 -12.27 19.57 -2.12
CA LEU A 82 -11.10 18.73 -1.82
C LEU A 82 -9.78 19.47 -2.10
N VAL A 83 -9.69 20.13 -3.26
CA VAL A 83 -8.56 20.97 -3.63
C VAL A 83 -8.42 22.15 -2.67
N GLN A 84 -9.53 22.76 -2.25
CA GLN A 84 -9.58 23.86 -1.28
C GLN A 84 -9.15 23.42 0.13
N ARG A 85 -9.36 22.15 0.49
CA ARG A 85 -8.85 21.55 1.74
C ARG A 85 -7.34 21.28 1.68
N CYS A 86 -6.84 20.78 0.55
CA CYS A 86 -5.39 20.63 0.32
C CYS A 86 -4.67 21.97 0.13
N CYS A 87 -5.41 22.99 -0.30
CA CYS A 87 -4.95 24.35 -0.58
C CYS A 87 -5.71 25.36 0.30
N ARG A 88 -5.79 25.15 1.61
CA ARG A 88 -6.25 26.21 2.53
C ARG A 88 -5.32 27.42 2.39
N GLY A 89 -5.77 28.40 1.60
CA GLY A 89 -5.08 29.66 1.34
C GLY A 89 -4.88 29.98 -0.15
N GLY A 90 -5.94 30.44 -0.81
CA GLY A 90 -5.86 31.26 -2.04
C GLY A 90 -6.02 30.53 -3.38
N GLY A 91 -7.08 30.90 -4.12
CA GLY A 91 -7.48 30.41 -5.44
C GLY A 91 -6.35 29.93 -6.37
N CYS A 92 -6.36 28.62 -6.61
CA CYS A 92 -5.31 27.86 -7.29
C CYS A 92 -5.16 28.17 -8.81
N CYS A 93 -6.07 28.94 -9.42
CA CYS A 93 -6.16 29.01 -10.89
C CYS A 93 -6.24 30.42 -11.50
N MET A 94 -6.04 31.52 -10.75
CA MET A 94 -6.31 32.87 -11.28
C MET A 94 -5.23 33.93 -11.04
N ASN A 95 -4.01 33.60 -10.60
CA ASN A 95 -2.98 34.61 -10.31
C ASN A 95 -1.58 34.26 -10.82
N ILE A 96 -1.48 33.75 -12.04
CA ILE A 96 -0.21 33.72 -12.76
C ILE A 96 -0.09 35.04 -13.53
N GLY A 97 0.77 35.94 -13.04
CA GLY A 97 1.19 37.13 -13.77
C GLY A 97 0.73 38.45 -13.17
N LYS A 98 1.26 38.82 -12.01
CA LYS A 98 1.55 40.23 -11.74
C LYS A 98 3.06 40.36 -11.65
N GLY A 99 3.65 40.94 -12.70
CA GLY A 99 5.03 41.41 -12.68
C GLY A 99 5.26 42.34 -11.48
N LYS A 100 6.54 42.49 -11.10
CA LYS A 100 6.99 43.38 -10.01
C LYS A 100 6.13 44.64 -9.99
N ARG A 101 5.31 44.79 -8.93
CA ARG A 101 4.63 46.07 -8.71
C ARG A 101 5.71 47.02 -8.22
N ASP A 102 5.83 48.17 -8.87
CA ASP A 102 6.87 49.18 -8.58
C ASP A 102 6.82 49.76 -7.15
N ASP A 103 5.82 49.38 -6.35
CA ASP A 103 5.54 49.89 -5.01
C ASP A 103 5.81 48.86 -3.88
N ILE A 104 6.44 47.71 -4.19
CA ILE A 104 6.76 46.66 -3.21
C ILE A 104 8.26 46.71 -2.88
N SER A 105 8.58 46.97 -1.62
CA SER A 105 9.94 46.82 -1.09
C SER A 105 10.30 45.34 -0.95
N TYR A 106 11.52 44.98 -1.32
CA TYR A 106 12.04 43.62 -1.21
C TYR A 106 13.19 43.58 -0.21
N ASP A 107 13.21 42.56 0.63
CA ASP A 107 14.32 42.29 1.52
C ASP A 107 15.46 41.62 0.73
N HIS A 108 16.68 42.08 0.97
CA HIS A 108 17.88 41.34 0.57
C HIS A 108 18.17 40.30 1.65
N ILE A 109 18.00 39.02 1.32
CA ILE A 109 18.17 37.91 2.27
C ILE A 109 19.38 37.11 1.84
N GLU A 110 20.28 36.84 2.78
CA GLU A 110 21.35 35.86 2.57
C GLU A 110 20.76 34.46 2.71
N PHE A 111 20.83 33.68 1.64
CA PHE A 111 20.30 32.32 1.63
C PHE A 111 21.24 31.36 2.38
N PRO A 112 20.70 30.31 3.03
CA PRO A 112 21.52 29.31 3.70
C PRO A 112 22.55 28.68 2.77
N ASP A 113 23.82 28.75 3.16
CA ASP A 113 24.94 28.23 2.34
C ASP A 113 25.23 26.75 2.67
N ASN A 114 24.25 25.89 2.44
CA ASN A 114 24.39 24.45 2.65
C ASN A 114 23.84 23.64 1.47
N ASP A 115 24.40 22.44 1.27
CA ASP A 115 24.07 21.61 0.11
C ASP A 115 22.61 21.14 0.12
N ALA A 116 22.02 20.95 1.30
CA ALA A 116 20.61 20.60 1.43
C ALA A 116 19.71 21.73 0.90
N TYR A 117 19.97 22.98 1.25
CA TYR A 117 19.23 24.14 0.76
C TYR A 117 19.40 24.32 -0.76
N ARG A 118 20.64 24.25 -1.26
CA ARG A 118 20.92 24.32 -2.70
C ARG A 118 20.19 23.23 -3.49
N SER A 119 20.08 22.03 -2.93
CA SER A 119 19.37 20.90 -3.56
C SER A 119 17.84 21.09 -3.62
N LEU A 120 17.27 22.02 -2.86
CA LEU A 120 15.84 22.36 -2.97
C LEU A 120 15.51 23.10 -4.27
N LEU A 121 16.52 23.67 -4.94
CA LEU A 121 16.38 24.38 -6.22
C LEU A 121 15.30 25.49 -6.17
N LEU A 122 15.18 26.16 -5.02
CA LEU A 122 14.22 27.25 -4.83
C LEU A 122 14.61 28.44 -5.70
N LYS A 123 13.68 28.86 -6.57
CA LYS A 123 13.86 30.04 -7.44
C LYS A 123 13.21 31.26 -6.78
N ILE A 124 13.99 31.97 -5.97
CA ILE A 124 13.53 33.15 -5.24
C ILE A 124 14.29 34.38 -5.73
N ASP A 125 13.64 35.21 -6.53
CA ASP A 125 14.23 36.45 -7.09
C ASP A 125 14.21 37.64 -6.10
N GLY A 126 13.46 37.50 -5.00
CA GLY A 126 13.34 38.49 -3.93
C GLY A 126 12.12 38.22 -3.06
N ILE A 127 12.21 38.50 -1.75
CA ILE A 127 11.11 38.30 -0.80
C ILE A 127 10.51 39.67 -0.43
N PRO A 128 9.20 39.90 -0.65
CA PRO A 128 8.54 41.14 -0.23
C PRO A 128 8.67 41.39 1.28
N THR A 129 8.86 42.64 1.69
CA THR A 129 8.95 43.03 3.11
C THR A 129 7.70 42.71 3.91
N THR A 130 6.55 42.71 3.25
CA THR A 130 5.25 42.40 3.86
C THR A 130 4.64 41.23 3.12
N LEU A 131 4.44 40.13 3.84
CA LEU A 131 3.80 38.92 3.35
C LEU A 131 2.32 38.93 3.72
N THR A 132 1.47 38.51 2.80
CA THR A 132 0.03 38.39 3.02
C THR A 132 -0.43 36.94 2.88
N GLY A 133 -1.49 36.57 3.58
CA GLY A 133 -2.02 35.20 3.51
C GLY A 133 -1.01 34.14 3.95
N VAL A 134 -0.13 34.46 4.90
CA VAL A 134 0.75 33.48 5.55
C VAL A 134 -0.13 32.41 6.20
N CYS A 135 0.18 31.14 5.96
CA CYS A 135 -0.52 30.03 6.58
C CYS A 135 -0.57 30.18 8.10
N ASP A 136 -1.74 29.97 8.70
CA ASP A 136 -1.89 29.98 10.16
C ASP A 136 -1.08 28.84 10.79
N MET A 137 -0.69 29.04 12.05
CA MET A 137 -0.08 27.95 12.83
C MET A 137 -1.04 26.77 12.92
N PRO A 138 -0.60 25.56 12.57
CA PRO A 138 -1.44 24.38 12.65
C PRO A 138 -1.78 24.06 14.11
N GLU A 139 -2.96 23.49 14.33
CA GLU A 139 -3.38 23.00 15.64
C GLU A 139 -2.46 21.85 16.10
N GLN A 140 -1.99 21.91 17.34
CA GLN A 140 -1.24 20.81 17.94
C GLN A 140 -2.21 19.71 18.39
N THR A 141 -2.13 18.54 17.74
CA THR A 141 -3.01 17.40 18.03
C THR A 141 -2.31 16.29 18.79
N VAL A 142 -0.97 16.31 18.84
CA VAL A 142 -0.13 15.28 19.47
C VAL A 142 0.60 15.86 20.66
N PHE A 143 0.58 15.13 21.78
CA PHE A 143 1.22 15.51 23.03
C PHE A 143 2.00 14.34 23.62
N LEU A 144 3.25 14.59 24.03
CA LEU A 144 4.12 13.59 24.65
C LEU A 144 4.43 13.99 26.09
N SER A 145 4.00 13.17 27.04
CA SER A 145 4.24 13.42 28.47
C SER A 145 5.09 12.32 29.12
N PRO A 146 6.00 12.66 30.06
CA PRO A 146 6.71 11.66 30.85
C PRO A 146 5.74 10.82 31.69
N ILE A 147 5.97 9.52 31.76
CA ILE A 147 5.23 8.64 32.67
C ILE A 147 5.73 8.93 34.09
N LYS A 148 4.86 9.45 34.96
CA LYS A 148 5.21 9.69 36.36
C LYS A 148 5.34 8.32 37.05
N SER A 149 6.57 7.91 37.38
CA SER A 149 6.78 6.77 38.28
C SER A 149 6.19 7.13 39.64
N ALA A 150 5.23 6.36 40.13
CA ALA A 150 4.69 6.52 41.47
C ALA A 150 5.83 6.35 42.49
N ARG A 151 6.23 7.45 43.15
CA ARG A 151 7.20 7.39 44.24
C ARG A 151 6.59 6.62 45.40
N LYS A 152 7.19 5.48 45.78
CA LYS A 152 6.96 4.79 47.06
C LYS A 152 7.20 5.78 48.21
N THR A 153 6.15 6.26 48.85
CA THR A 153 6.26 7.03 50.10
C THR A 153 6.44 6.05 51.26
N SER A 154 7.66 5.97 51.78
CA SER A 154 7.98 5.30 53.04
C SER A 154 7.64 6.24 54.21
N ASN A 155 6.70 5.85 55.07
CA ASN A 155 6.66 6.20 56.50
C ASN A 155 5.69 5.25 57.22
N PRO A 156 6.06 4.62 58.36
CA PRO A 156 5.16 3.77 59.12
C PRO A 156 4.50 4.54 60.28
N PRO A 157 3.33 4.10 60.77
CA PRO A 157 3.10 4.14 62.21
C PRO A 157 2.69 2.80 62.81
N SER A 158 3.02 2.73 64.10
CA SER A 158 2.87 1.65 65.09
C SER A 158 1.39 1.48 65.57
N PRO A 159 1.06 0.41 66.33
CA PRO A 159 -0.30 -0.08 66.52
C PRO A 159 -0.94 0.33 67.85
N THR A 160 -2.23 0.66 67.81
CA THR A 160 -3.32 0.61 68.82
C THR A 160 -4.39 1.63 68.35
N ASP A 161 -5.69 1.43 68.40
CA ASP A 161 -6.52 0.66 69.33
C ASP A 161 -7.85 0.29 68.63
N SER A 162 -8.48 -0.80 69.07
CA SER A 162 -9.69 -1.38 68.46
C SER A 162 -10.98 -0.95 69.19
N ALA A 163 -12.08 -0.73 68.46
CA ALA A 163 -13.46 -1.09 68.86
C ALA A 163 -14.44 -0.88 67.68
N ILE A 164 -14.85 -1.95 66.95
CA ILE A 164 -16.17 -2.66 67.02
C ILE A 164 -17.33 -1.81 66.39
N SER A 165 -18.11 -2.21 65.37
CA SER A 165 -18.74 -3.51 65.04
C SER A 165 -19.25 -3.63 63.59
N LEU A 166 -19.17 -4.87 63.05
CA LEU A 166 -20.03 -5.66 62.12
C LEU A 166 -21.29 -4.99 61.50
N SER A 167 -21.73 -5.20 60.24
CA SER A 167 -21.61 -6.36 59.34
C SER A 167 -21.91 -6.02 57.85
N SER A 168 -21.06 -6.55 56.96
CA SER A 168 -21.26 -7.16 55.62
C SER A 168 -22.32 -6.66 54.60
N GLY A 169 -21.84 -6.31 53.39
CA GLY A 169 -22.63 -6.22 52.15
C GLY A 169 -21.95 -5.54 50.94
N THR A 170 -20.75 -6.01 50.56
CA THR A 170 -19.99 -5.89 49.27
C THR A 170 -20.61 -5.15 48.07
N GLY A 171 -19.90 -4.34 47.28
CA GLY A 171 -18.47 -3.98 47.27
C GLY A 171 -18.13 -3.15 46.02
N ALA A 172 -17.66 -1.91 46.24
CA ALA A 172 -17.07 -1.02 45.24
C ALA A 172 -15.73 -0.53 45.82
N GLY A 173 -14.66 -0.61 45.04
CA GLY A 173 -13.32 -0.18 45.45
C GLY A 173 -12.21 -0.92 44.73
N GLY A 174 -12.05 -0.66 43.43
CA GLY A 174 -10.92 -1.14 42.64
C GLY A 174 -9.63 -0.51 43.17
N SER A 175 -8.79 -1.36 43.77
CA SER A 175 -7.55 -0.95 44.42
C SER A 175 -6.52 -0.46 43.39
N THR A 176 -5.62 0.44 43.81
CA THR A 176 -4.41 0.84 43.08
C THR A 176 -3.57 -0.35 42.58
N ALA A 177 -3.73 -1.54 43.18
CA ALA A 177 -3.11 -2.78 42.71
C ALA A 177 -3.72 -3.29 41.38
N GLU A 178 -4.96 -2.97 41.03
CA GLU A 178 -5.54 -3.29 39.71
C GLU A 178 -4.97 -2.39 38.61
N VAL A 179 -4.69 -1.13 38.93
CA VAL A 179 -4.02 -0.19 38.01
C VAL A 179 -2.53 -0.54 37.87
N GLU A 180 -1.86 -0.92 38.95
CA GLU A 180 -0.47 -1.44 38.89
C GLU A 180 -0.40 -2.78 38.17
N LYS A 181 -1.40 -3.65 38.33
CA LYS A 181 -1.52 -4.91 37.59
C LYS A 181 -1.92 -4.69 36.13
N ALA A 182 -2.66 -3.63 35.81
CA ALA A 182 -2.93 -3.19 34.45
C ALA A 182 -1.68 -2.59 33.78
N LEU A 183 -0.86 -1.85 34.53
CA LEU A 183 0.44 -1.33 34.07
C LEU A 183 1.51 -2.44 33.95
N GLN A 184 1.47 -3.45 34.83
CA GLN A 184 2.32 -4.65 34.74
C GLN A 184 1.79 -5.68 33.73
N SER A 185 0.50 -5.67 33.38
CA SER A 185 -0.03 -6.44 32.24
C SER A 185 0.15 -5.73 30.90
N LEU A 186 0.61 -4.47 30.93
CA LEU A 186 1.14 -3.74 29.79
C LEU A 186 2.68 -3.84 29.74
N THR A 187 3.26 -4.92 30.29
CA THR A 187 4.64 -5.29 29.98
C THR A 187 4.72 -5.53 28.47
N LEU A 188 5.35 -4.57 27.80
CA LEU A 188 5.91 -4.62 26.46
C LEU A 188 7.02 -5.69 26.34
N GLU A 189 6.86 -6.82 27.00
CA GLU A 189 7.86 -7.88 27.06
C GLU A 189 7.39 -9.05 26.19
N ASP A 190 8.31 -9.47 25.32
CA ASP A 190 8.28 -10.61 24.39
C ASP A 190 7.78 -10.39 22.95
N LEU A 191 7.83 -9.16 22.44
CA LEU A 191 7.93 -8.95 20.98
C LEU A 191 9.29 -8.34 20.66
N ASN A 192 10.10 -9.06 19.88
CA ASN A 192 11.31 -8.52 19.25
C ASN A 192 10.90 -7.44 18.23
N THR A 193 10.68 -6.21 18.70
CA THR A 193 10.26 -5.05 17.89
C THR A 193 11.36 -4.52 16.98
N LYS A 194 12.56 -5.12 16.94
CA LYS A 194 13.62 -4.71 16.00
C LYS A 194 13.14 -4.71 14.56
N ILE A 195 12.15 -5.55 14.21
CA ILE A 195 11.57 -5.65 12.87
C ILE A 195 10.03 -5.76 12.90
N GLN A 196 9.39 -5.60 14.08
CA GLN A 196 7.93 -5.63 14.21
C GLN A 196 7.36 -4.29 14.65
N PRO A 197 6.25 -3.85 14.04
CA PRO A 197 5.57 -2.65 14.48
C PRO A 197 5.03 -2.80 15.91
N PRO A 198 4.86 -1.68 16.64
CA PRO A 198 4.16 -1.70 17.93
C PRO A 198 2.76 -2.33 17.82
N SER A 199 2.26 -2.90 18.91
CA SER A 199 0.96 -3.59 18.97
C SER A 199 -0.25 -2.73 18.60
N PHE A 200 -0.13 -1.40 18.63
CA PHE A 200 -1.18 -0.48 18.19
C PHE A 200 -1.12 -0.15 16.69
N VAL A 201 -0.04 -0.52 16.00
CA VAL A 201 0.13 -0.39 14.54
C VAL A 201 -0.23 -1.73 13.90
N GLN A 202 -1.50 -2.10 14.06
CA GLN A 202 -2.07 -3.35 13.58
C GLN A 202 -3.27 -3.06 12.68
N PRO A 203 -3.47 -3.85 11.60
CA PRO A 203 -4.66 -3.74 10.78
C PRO A 203 -5.94 -4.03 11.56
N HIS A 204 -7.09 -3.66 10.99
CA HIS A 204 -8.37 -3.95 11.62
C HIS A 204 -8.55 -5.47 11.82
N PRO A 205 -9.07 -5.90 12.99
CA PRO A 205 -9.42 -7.29 13.22
C PRO A 205 -10.31 -7.85 12.08
N PRO A 206 -10.15 -9.13 11.70
CA PRO A 206 -9.35 -10.18 12.35
C PRO A 206 -7.86 -10.20 11.94
N HIS A 207 -7.40 -9.24 11.14
CA HIS A 207 -6.05 -9.28 10.61
C HIS A 207 -5.02 -8.79 11.65
N HIS A 208 -3.85 -9.42 11.65
CA HIS A 208 -2.71 -9.04 12.47
C HIS A 208 -1.44 -9.00 11.62
N VAL A 209 -0.50 -8.14 12.00
CA VAL A 209 0.85 -8.15 11.43
C VAL A 209 1.57 -9.39 11.94
N PHE A 210 2.05 -10.17 10.98
CA PHE A 210 2.80 -11.39 11.17
C PHE A 210 4.27 -11.19 10.77
N PRO A 211 5.24 -11.60 11.61
CA PRO A 211 6.66 -11.65 11.28
C PRO A 211 6.97 -12.82 10.32
N ALA A 212 6.77 -12.64 9.02
CA ALA A 212 7.15 -13.68 8.06
C ALA A 212 8.67 -13.77 7.93
N ARG A 213 9.23 -14.96 8.16
CA ARG A 213 10.67 -15.20 8.01
C ARG A 213 11.03 -15.24 6.53
N ILE A 214 12.15 -14.62 6.15
CA ILE A 214 12.74 -14.80 4.82
C ILE A 214 13.33 -16.21 4.77
N HIS A 215 12.75 -17.06 3.95
CA HIS A 215 13.25 -18.40 3.69
C HIS A 215 14.45 -18.35 2.75
N ASN A 216 14.35 -17.54 1.70
CA ASN A 216 15.39 -17.32 0.70
C ASN A 216 15.14 -16.00 -0.06
N THR A 217 16.20 -15.42 -0.62
CA THR A 217 16.10 -14.21 -1.45
C THR A 217 17.24 -14.15 -2.45
N ARG A 218 16.96 -13.57 -3.63
CA ARG A 218 17.95 -13.40 -4.71
C ARG A 218 17.64 -12.17 -5.54
N GLU A 219 18.66 -11.60 -6.16
CA GLU A 219 18.50 -10.56 -7.18
C GLU A 219 18.10 -11.21 -8.51
N LEU A 220 16.98 -10.78 -9.10
CA LEU A 220 16.49 -11.27 -10.40
C LEU A 220 17.17 -10.57 -11.57
N THR A 221 17.57 -9.32 -11.37
CA THR A 221 18.23 -8.49 -12.38
C THR A 221 19.75 -8.71 -12.34
N LYS A 222 20.40 -8.59 -13.49
CA LYS A 222 21.87 -8.73 -13.58
C LYS A 222 22.57 -7.37 -13.40
N PRO A 223 23.88 -7.36 -13.08
CA PRO A 223 24.66 -6.12 -13.04
C PRO A 223 24.53 -5.32 -14.34
N GLY A 224 24.28 -4.02 -14.22
CA GLY A 224 24.04 -3.12 -15.35
C GLY A 224 22.55 -2.88 -15.66
N ALA A 225 21.63 -3.60 -15.00
CA ALA A 225 20.20 -3.27 -14.99
C ALA A 225 19.96 -1.85 -14.45
N GLU A 226 19.04 -1.09 -15.07
CA GLU A 226 18.70 0.26 -14.61
C GLU A 226 17.94 0.24 -13.28
N LYS A 227 17.15 -0.81 -13.03
CA LYS A 227 16.44 -0.99 -11.75
C LYS A 227 16.71 -2.38 -11.22
N ARG A 228 17.01 -2.45 -9.93
CA ARG A 228 17.26 -3.71 -9.24
C ARG A 228 15.95 -4.34 -8.81
N THR A 229 15.79 -5.63 -9.07
CA THR A 229 14.60 -6.38 -8.64
C THR A 229 15.01 -7.60 -7.84
N PHE A 230 14.42 -7.76 -6.67
CA PHE A 230 14.66 -8.89 -5.78
C PHE A 230 13.45 -9.80 -5.72
N HIS A 231 13.73 -11.08 -5.55
CA HIS A 231 12.76 -12.12 -5.28
C HIS A 231 12.89 -12.55 -3.81
N PHE A 232 11.75 -12.82 -3.17
CA PHE A 232 11.70 -13.28 -1.79
C PHE A 232 10.78 -14.48 -1.66
N ASP A 233 11.30 -15.51 -1.01
CA ASP A 233 10.53 -16.64 -0.48
C ASP A 233 10.26 -16.34 0.99
N LEU A 234 8.99 -16.17 1.36
CA LEU A 234 8.57 -15.88 2.72
C LEU A 234 7.89 -17.11 3.32
N ASP A 235 8.37 -17.51 4.51
CA ASP A 235 7.82 -18.64 5.26
C ASP A 235 6.55 -18.22 5.99
N VAL A 236 5.45 -18.90 5.67
CA VAL A 236 4.12 -18.71 6.25
C VAL A 236 3.60 -19.98 6.92
N THR A 237 4.48 -20.92 7.25
CA THR A 237 4.10 -22.19 7.91
C THR A 237 3.32 -21.96 9.19
N ASP A 238 3.79 -21.02 10.02
CA ASP A 238 3.18 -20.66 11.30
C ASP A 238 2.20 -19.48 11.17
N TYR A 239 1.81 -19.10 9.95
CA TYR A 239 0.85 -18.01 9.75
C TYR A 239 -0.53 -18.44 10.28
N PRO A 240 -1.20 -17.63 11.13
CA PRO A 240 -2.50 -17.98 11.70
C PRO A 240 -3.56 -18.34 10.64
N SER A 241 -4.19 -19.49 10.81
CA SER A 241 -5.33 -19.92 10.00
C SER A 241 -6.59 -19.15 10.42
N ASP A 242 -6.77 -17.96 9.86
CA ASP A 242 -8.03 -17.22 10.00
C ASP A 242 -9.14 -17.94 9.23
N GLU A 243 -10.30 -18.14 9.87
CA GLU A 243 -11.47 -18.74 9.21
C GLU A 243 -11.88 -17.91 7.98
N GLY A 244 -11.61 -18.45 6.78
CA GLY A 244 -12.11 -17.92 5.51
C GLY A 244 -11.17 -17.02 4.70
N VAL A 245 -9.96 -16.71 5.17
CA VAL A 245 -8.97 -15.91 4.39
C VAL A 245 -7.64 -16.66 4.29
N ASP A 246 -7.39 -17.29 3.15
CA ASP A 246 -6.09 -17.89 2.82
C ASP A 246 -5.40 -17.15 1.66
N PHE A 247 -4.09 -17.38 1.49
CA PHE A 247 -3.33 -16.88 0.35
C PHE A 247 -3.85 -17.50 -0.95
N LYS A 248 -3.95 -16.71 -2.01
CA LYS A 248 -4.48 -17.13 -3.32
C LYS A 248 -3.54 -16.72 -4.44
N VAL A 249 -3.55 -17.46 -5.55
CA VAL A 249 -2.87 -17.06 -6.78
C VAL A 249 -3.38 -15.69 -7.22
N GLY A 250 -2.47 -14.79 -7.58
CA GLY A 250 -2.81 -13.40 -7.87
C GLY A 250 -3.29 -12.62 -6.65
N GLY A 251 -3.13 -13.16 -5.43
CA GLY A 251 -3.35 -12.43 -4.18
C GLY A 251 -2.25 -11.40 -3.92
N ALA A 252 -2.41 -10.62 -2.86
CA ALA A 252 -1.41 -9.68 -2.41
C ALA A 252 -1.23 -9.73 -0.89
N ILE A 253 -0.06 -9.31 -0.44
CA ILE A 253 0.24 -9.09 0.98
C ILE A 253 0.42 -7.61 1.24
N GLY A 254 0.00 -7.15 2.41
CA GLY A 254 0.35 -5.83 2.92
C GLY A 254 1.59 -5.92 3.81
N VAL A 255 2.47 -4.95 3.72
CA VAL A 255 3.73 -4.89 4.47
C VAL A 255 3.80 -3.58 5.23
N SER A 256 4.03 -3.67 6.53
CA SER A 256 4.28 -2.51 7.39
C SER A 256 5.79 -2.21 7.36
N ALA A 257 6.26 -1.43 6.39
CA ALA A 257 7.69 -1.14 6.28
C ALA A 257 8.09 0.00 7.24
N PRO A 258 9.13 -0.16 8.08
CA PRO A 258 9.63 0.91 8.92
C PRO A 258 10.48 1.92 8.14
N ASN A 259 10.56 3.15 8.66
CA ASN A 259 11.62 4.08 8.24
C ASN A 259 13.01 3.52 8.60
N GLU A 260 14.03 3.97 7.88
CA GLU A 260 15.40 3.55 8.14
C GLU A 260 15.89 4.10 9.48
N THR A 261 16.55 3.25 10.29
CA THR A 261 17.03 3.61 11.62
C THR A 261 17.98 4.81 11.60
N SER A 262 18.90 4.86 10.62
CA SER A 262 19.83 5.98 10.44
C SER A 262 19.09 7.30 10.21
N LEU A 263 18.06 7.28 9.37
CA LEU A 263 17.22 8.44 9.06
C LEU A 263 16.41 8.90 10.27
N VAL A 264 15.89 7.97 11.06
CA VAL A 264 15.17 8.27 12.31
C VAL A 264 16.11 8.89 13.34
N ASP A 265 17.30 8.33 13.52
CA ASP A 265 18.31 8.88 14.43
C ASP A 265 18.77 10.28 14.00
N GLU A 266 18.88 10.50 12.69
CA GLU A 266 19.21 11.80 12.12
C GLU A 266 18.15 12.85 12.42
N VAL A 267 16.86 12.55 12.26
CA VAL A 267 15.77 13.47 12.64
C VAL A 267 15.87 13.83 14.12
N PHE A 268 16.14 12.84 14.99
CA PHE A 268 16.33 13.14 16.41
C PHE A 268 17.55 14.01 16.71
N ASP A 269 18.66 13.77 16.01
CA ASP A 269 19.87 14.57 16.15
C ASP A 269 19.61 16.03 15.72
N LEU A 270 18.92 16.24 14.59
CA LEU A 270 18.56 17.56 14.07
C LEU A 270 17.60 18.33 14.98
N LEU A 271 16.60 17.64 15.54
CA LEU A 271 15.66 18.24 16.51
C LEU A 271 16.26 18.39 17.92
N GLY A 272 17.51 17.99 18.14
CA GLY A 272 18.17 18.08 19.44
C GLY A 272 17.59 17.16 20.51
N VAL A 273 16.90 16.08 20.13
CA VAL A 273 16.30 15.12 21.08
C VAL A 273 17.40 14.25 21.70
N PRO A 274 17.63 14.32 23.02
CA PRO A 274 18.70 13.56 23.67
C PRO A 274 18.56 12.05 23.47
N ARG A 275 19.67 11.36 23.19
CA ARG A 275 19.71 9.90 22.99
C ARG A 275 19.03 9.12 24.12
N SER A 276 19.22 9.58 25.36
CA SER A 276 18.63 8.97 26.56
C SER A 276 17.10 9.07 26.65
N LEU A 277 16.44 9.86 25.79
CA LEU A 277 14.98 10.06 25.77
C LEU A 277 14.28 9.39 24.58
N ARG A 278 15.02 8.94 23.56
CA ARG A 278 14.46 8.41 22.29
C ARG A 278 13.67 7.12 22.51
N ASP A 279 14.24 6.24 23.31
CA ASP A 279 13.72 4.90 23.60
C ASP A 279 13.00 4.81 24.95
N LYS A 280 12.90 5.92 25.71
CA LYS A 280 12.18 5.94 26.99
C LYS A 280 10.66 5.91 26.75
N PRO A 281 9.91 5.09 27.53
CA PRO A 281 8.46 5.12 27.50
C PRO A 281 7.90 6.52 27.76
N VAL A 282 6.94 6.91 26.93
CA VAL A 282 6.17 8.14 27.03
C VAL A 282 4.69 7.85 26.91
N LEU A 283 3.88 8.67 27.59
CA LEU A 283 2.45 8.70 27.38
C LEU A 283 2.15 9.61 26.20
N LEU A 284 1.69 9.00 25.11
CA LEU A 284 1.17 9.69 23.94
C LEU A 284 -0.31 9.99 24.15
N ARG A 285 -0.71 11.25 23.91
CA ARG A 285 -2.11 11.67 23.84
C ARG A 285 -2.39 12.36 22.52
N THR A 286 -3.48 12.00 21.86
CA THR A 286 -3.98 12.67 20.65
C THR A 286 -5.34 13.29 20.89
N THR A 287 -5.62 14.44 20.29
CA THR A 287 -6.91 15.14 20.45
C THR A 287 -7.94 14.75 19.39
N SER A 288 -7.51 14.24 18.25
CA SER A 288 -8.36 13.83 17.13
C SER A 288 -7.57 12.95 16.15
N GLY A 289 -8.24 12.44 15.12
CA GLY A 289 -7.59 11.71 14.04
C GLY A 289 -7.45 10.21 14.31
N ARG A 290 -6.92 9.52 13.30
CA ARG A 290 -6.60 8.08 13.38
C ARG A 290 -5.18 7.83 13.92
N TRP A 291 -4.28 8.78 13.70
CA TRP A 291 -2.87 8.73 14.11
C TRP A 291 -2.78 8.45 15.63
N PRO A 292 -1.85 7.58 16.09
CA PRO A 292 -0.64 7.06 15.44
C PRO A 292 -0.82 5.82 14.56
N THR A 293 -2.04 5.38 14.29
CA THR A 293 -2.31 4.23 13.42
C THR A 293 -3.17 4.63 12.22
N VAL A 294 -2.90 4.04 11.06
CA VAL A 294 -3.76 4.23 9.87
C VAL A 294 -5.07 3.43 9.97
N TRP A 295 -5.12 2.47 10.89
CA TRP A 295 -6.20 1.49 11.07
C TRP A 295 -7.14 1.83 12.22
N GLY A 296 -6.99 2.99 12.82
CA GLY A 296 -7.83 3.42 13.93
C GLY A 296 -9.14 4.07 13.45
N ASP A 297 -10.16 4.04 14.29
CA ASP A 297 -11.25 5.02 14.23
C ASP A 297 -10.71 6.45 14.40
N ASP A 298 -11.44 7.42 13.87
CA ASP A 298 -11.15 8.84 14.07
C ASP A 298 -11.60 9.28 15.47
N LYS A 299 -10.70 9.18 16.46
CA LYS A 299 -10.99 9.49 17.86
C LYS A 299 -9.71 9.80 18.64
N PRO A 300 -9.80 10.57 19.75
CA PRO A 300 -8.69 10.77 20.67
C PRO A 300 -8.12 9.44 21.18
N ARG A 301 -6.81 9.38 21.36
CA ARG A 301 -6.09 8.18 21.82
C ARG A 301 -5.14 8.52 22.94
N GLU A 302 -5.01 7.59 23.87
CA GLU A 302 -4.02 7.63 24.93
C GLU A 302 -3.33 6.27 25.00
N LEU A 303 -2.01 6.24 24.79
CA LEU A 303 -1.24 5.00 24.79
C LEU A 303 0.21 5.22 25.22
N VAL A 304 0.86 4.14 25.67
CA VAL A 304 2.28 4.15 26.02
C VAL A 304 3.10 3.71 24.81
N THR A 305 4.13 4.48 24.45
CA THR A 305 5.02 4.20 23.32
C THR A 305 6.39 4.86 23.53
N THR A 306 7.27 4.82 22.53
CA THR A 306 8.55 5.54 22.52
C THR A 306 8.57 6.57 21.40
N ARG A 307 9.43 7.59 21.52
CA ARG A 307 9.61 8.58 20.43
C ARG A 307 10.11 7.88 19.17
N ARG A 308 11.02 6.90 19.32
CA ARG A 308 11.56 6.12 18.21
C ARG A 308 10.47 5.40 17.44
N ASP A 309 9.53 4.76 18.12
CA ASP A 309 8.45 4.03 17.46
C ASP A 309 7.55 4.94 16.62
N LEU A 310 7.30 6.16 17.10
CA LEU A 310 6.48 7.14 16.40
C LEU A 310 7.09 7.59 15.06
N LEU A 311 8.42 7.78 15.00
CA LEU A 311 9.11 8.09 13.76
C LEU A 311 9.42 6.84 12.91
N THR A 312 9.58 5.68 13.53
CA THR A 312 9.92 4.44 12.81
C THR A 312 8.70 3.85 12.11
N TRP A 313 7.54 3.85 12.77
CA TRP A 313 6.36 3.06 12.38
C TRP A 313 5.07 3.85 12.20
N CYS A 314 5.03 5.12 12.59
CA CYS A 314 3.78 5.88 12.59
C CYS A 314 3.79 7.06 11.62
N SER A 315 4.94 7.71 11.42
CA SER A 315 5.04 8.96 10.67
C SER A 315 5.95 8.82 9.46
N ASP A 316 5.50 9.30 8.30
CA ASP A 316 6.30 9.30 7.08
C ASP A 316 7.18 10.55 7.02
N ILE A 317 8.48 10.33 6.82
CA ILE A 317 9.51 11.37 6.81
C ILE A 317 10.20 11.54 5.44
N GLN A 318 9.78 10.78 4.42
CA GLN A 318 10.47 10.75 3.12
C GLN A 318 9.60 10.57 1.87
N SER A 319 8.36 10.07 2.00
CA SER A 319 7.51 9.76 0.84
C SER A 319 6.60 10.92 0.43
N TYR A 320 6.24 11.79 1.38
CA TYR A 320 5.27 12.86 1.15
C TYR A 320 5.96 14.19 0.86
N PRO A 321 5.50 14.94 -0.17
CA PRO A 321 6.05 16.25 -0.44
C PRO A 321 5.67 17.24 0.68
N PRO A 322 6.56 18.20 1.03
CA PRO A 322 6.33 19.15 2.11
C PRO A 322 5.01 19.91 1.98
N THR A 323 4.35 20.15 3.11
CA THR A 323 3.10 20.91 3.20
C THR A 323 3.36 22.32 3.72
N LYS A 324 2.46 23.27 3.44
CA LYS A 324 2.55 24.63 4.02
C LYS A 324 2.52 24.61 5.55
N GLN A 325 1.79 23.68 6.16
CA GLN A 325 1.75 23.51 7.61
C GLN A 325 3.11 23.10 8.19
N LEU A 326 3.82 22.18 7.52
CA LEU A 326 5.19 21.82 7.89
C LEU A 326 6.12 23.03 7.80
N LEU A 327 6.08 23.76 6.69
CA LEU A 327 6.89 24.98 6.50
C LEU A 327 6.58 26.05 7.55
N ARG A 328 5.30 26.21 7.91
CA ARG A 328 4.86 27.19 8.90
C ARG A 328 5.38 26.85 10.30
N ILE A 329 5.38 25.57 10.69
CA ILE A 329 6.01 25.12 11.94
C ILE A 329 7.51 25.39 11.90
N LEU A 330 8.19 25.02 10.80
CA LEU A 330 9.63 25.26 10.69
C LEU A 330 9.96 26.75 10.82
N ALA A 331 9.15 27.63 10.24
CA ALA A 331 9.33 29.07 10.34
C ALA A 331 9.18 29.59 11.78
N GLU A 332 8.25 29.04 12.56
CA GLU A 332 8.02 29.47 13.94
C GLU A 332 9.22 29.18 14.85
N TYR A 333 9.88 28.06 14.61
CA TYR A 333 10.98 27.56 15.44
C TYR A 333 12.36 27.75 14.79
N ALA A 334 12.46 28.62 13.78
CA ALA A 334 13.72 29.05 13.18
C ALA A 334 14.28 30.24 13.97
N ASP A 335 15.45 30.05 14.57
CA ASP A 335 16.17 31.11 15.29
C ASP A 335 16.81 32.12 14.34
N ASP A 336 17.16 31.71 13.12
CA ASP A 336 17.74 32.58 12.10
C ASP A 336 16.63 33.33 11.33
N GLU A 337 16.70 34.66 11.34
CA GLU A 337 15.69 35.53 10.73
C GLU A 337 15.61 35.37 9.20
N ASN A 338 16.72 35.04 8.53
CA ASN A 338 16.73 34.82 7.08
C ASN A 338 16.04 33.50 6.74
N GLU A 339 16.37 32.41 7.45
CA GLU A 339 15.69 31.12 7.32
C GLU A 339 14.19 31.25 7.57
N LYS A 340 13.81 31.95 8.64
CA LYS A 340 12.42 32.23 8.99
C LYS A 340 11.69 32.97 7.88
N LYS A 341 12.26 34.04 7.33
CA LYS A 341 11.65 34.79 6.22
C LYS A 341 11.44 33.93 4.98
N ILE A 342 12.38 33.06 4.63
CA ILE A 342 12.25 32.13 3.50
C ILE A 342 11.10 31.16 3.73
N LEU A 343 11.02 30.56 4.92
CA LEU A 343 9.96 29.61 5.27
C LEU A 343 8.58 30.28 5.31
N LEU A 344 8.48 31.50 5.85
CA LEU A 344 7.25 32.31 5.83
C LEU A 344 6.83 32.65 4.41
N PHE A 345 7.77 33.04 3.54
CA PHE A 345 7.50 33.32 2.13
C PHE A 345 6.90 32.10 1.42
N LEU A 346 7.47 30.90 1.60
CA LEU A 346 6.97 29.67 0.98
C LEU A 346 5.56 29.26 1.45
N CYS A 347 5.11 29.72 2.62
CA CYS A 347 3.76 29.47 3.11
C CYS A 347 2.82 30.70 2.98
N ALA A 348 3.27 31.79 2.36
CA ALA A 348 2.48 32.98 2.06
C ALA A 348 1.79 32.93 0.69
N ALA A 349 1.00 33.95 0.37
CA ALA A 349 0.38 34.11 -0.94
C ALA A 349 1.41 34.46 -2.02
N GLU A 350 2.39 35.30 -1.69
CA GLU A 350 3.43 35.77 -2.62
C GLU A 350 4.38 34.65 -3.06
N GLY A 351 4.62 33.67 -2.19
CA GLY A 351 5.46 32.50 -2.50
C GLY A 351 4.71 31.32 -3.12
N GLN A 352 3.42 31.45 -3.45
CA GLN A 352 2.59 30.35 -3.94
C GLN A 352 3.19 29.65 -5.17
N GLY A 353 3.69 30.42 -6.15
CA GLY A 353 4.32 29.85 -7.35
C GLY A 353 5.56 29.02 -7.02
N VAL A 354 6.46 29.58 -6.20
CA VAL A 354 7.67 28.90 -5.74
C VAL A 354 7.32 27.64 -4.93
N PHE A 355 6.30 27.71 -4.07
CA PHE A 355 5.81 26.56 -3.31
C PHE A 355 5.25 25.45 -4.21
N CYS A 356 4.50 25.79 -5.26
CA CYS A 356 3.99 24.82 -6.23
C CYS A 356 5.14 24.12 -6.98
N ASP A 357 6.14 24.86 -7.44
CA ASP A 357 7.33 24.30 -8.10
C ASP A 357 8.15 23.44 -7.13
N PHE A 358 8.33 23.91 -5.90
CA PHE A 358 8.99 23.18 -4.82
C PHE A 358 8.28 21.86 -4.48
N ARG A 359 6.94 21.86 -4.43
CA ARG A 359 6.12 20.67 -4.11
C ARG A 359 6.03 19.67 -5.25
N THR A 360 6.07 20.15 -6.49
CA THR A 360 6.06 19.31 -7.71
C THR A 360 7.46 18.79 -8.08
N GLY A 361 8.50 19.37 -7.47
CA GLY A 361 9.89 19.02 -7.64
C GLY A 361 10.32 17.71 -6.95
N PRO A 362 11.60 17.57 -6.55
CA PRO A 362 12.14 16.32 -6.01
C PRO A 362 11.36 15.85 -4.78
N HIS A 363 11.38 14.54 -4.49
CA HIS A 363 10.72 13.92 -3.33
C HIS A 363 11.32 14.37 -1.97
N ILE A 364 11.26 15.66 -1.64
CA ILE A 364 11.97 16.29 -0.53
C ILE A 364 11.59 15.62 0.80
N THR A 365 12.60 15.26 1.58
CA THR A 365 12.43 14.55 2.85
C THR A 365 12.42 15.54 4.02
N VAL A 366 11.83 15.12 5.15
CA VAL A 366 11.87 15.92 6.39
C VAL A 366 13.31 16.17 6.88
N PRO A 367 14.22 15.17 6.88
CA PRO A 367 15.64 15.42 7.16
C PRO A 367 16.26 16.45 6.22
N GLN A 368 15.98 16.41 4.91
CA GLN A 368 16.49 17.40 3.97
C GLN A 368 16.04 18.83 4.33
N MET A 369 14.78 18.99 4.76
CA MET A 369 14.27 20.28 5.24
C MET A 369 14.99 20.77 6.50
N LEU A 370 15.19 19.88 7.47
CA LEU A 370 15.89 20.22 8.71
C LEU A 370 17.39 20.51 8.49
N HIS A 371 18.01 19.93 7.46
CA HIS A 371 19.38 20.30 7.04
C HIS A 371 19.41 21.61 6.25
N ALA A 372 18.40 21.87 5.43
CA ALA A 372 18.31 23.10 4.65
C ALA A 372 18.11 24.34 5.55
N PHE A 373 17.38 24.17 6.65
CA PHE A 373 17.07 25.21 7.64
C PHE A 373 17.54 24.77 9.04
N PRO A 374 18.86 24.75 9.31
CA PRO A 374 19.44 24.21 10.54
C PRO A 374 19.10 24.99 11.81
N SER A 375 18.66 26.26 11.70
CA SER A 375 18.18 27.02 12.86
C SER A 375 16.80 26.56 13.33
N SER A 376 16.05 25.84 12.47
CA SER A 376 14.69 25.38 12.76
C SER A 376 14.66 24.11 13.62
N LYS A 377 14.20 24.22 14.86
CA LYS A 377 14.13 23.10 15.82
C LYS A 377 12.76 22.95 16.46
N PRO A 378 11.73 22.57 15.69
CA PRO A 378 10.39 22.41 16.24
C PRO A 378 10.32 21.26 17.26
N PRO A 379 9.47 21.38 18.31
CA PRO A 379 9.16 20.29 19.20
C PRO A 379 8.66 19.06 18.43
N LEU A 380 9.11 17.88 18.84
CA LEU A 380 8.79 16.62 18.14
C LEU A 380 7.28 16.36 18.09
N ASP A 381 6.56 16.61 19.16
CA ASP A 381 5.11 16.40 19.26
C ASP A 381 4.32 17.35 18.33
N LEU A 382 4.74 18.61 18.22
CA LEU A 382 4.18 19.52 17.23
C LEU A 382 4.50 19.09 15.79
N LEU A 383 5.73 18.65 15.51
CA LEU A 383 6.10 18.12 14.20
C LEU A 383 5.24 16.89 13.83
N LEU A 384 5.06 15.95 14.76
CA LEU A 384 4.22 14.76 14.57
C LEU A 384 2.75 15.10 14.30
N SER A 385 2.27 16.27 14.74
CA SER A 385 0.89 16.72 14.50
C SER A 385 0.61 17.03 13.02
N VAL A 386 1.63 17.29 12.21
CA VAL A 386 1.48 17.65 10.77
C VAL A 386 2.04 16.60 9.81
N LEU A 387 2.88 15.69 10.29
CA LEU A 387 3.43 14.61 9.46
C LEU A 387 2.33 13.63 9.04
N GLN A 388 2.42 13.15 7.81
CA GLN A 388 1.49 12.15 7.30
C GLN A 388 1.81 10.79 7.91
N PRO A 389 0.80 9.93 8.12
CA PRO A 389 1.05 8.59 8.63
C PRO A 389 1.76 7.72 7.58
N ILE A 390 2.61 6.81 8.05
CA ILE A 390 3.24 5.83 7.17
C ILE A 390 2.21 4.78 6.72
N MET A 391 2.01 4.67 5.41
CA MET A 391 1.05 3.72 4.83
C MET A 391 1.68 2.33 4.65
N PRO A 392 0.92 1.23 4.81
CA PRO A 392 1.38 -0.10 4.39
C PRO A 392 1.61 -0.13 2.87
N ARG A 393 2.54 -0.98 2.41
CA ARG A 393 2.81 -1.20 0.98
C ARG A 393 2.36 -2.59 0.58
N PHE A 394 1.72 -2.72 -0.59
CA PHE A 394 1.14 -3.99 -1.04
C PHE A 394 1.98 -4.61 -2.16
N TYR A 395 2.11 -5.93 -2.14
CA TYR A 395 2.89 -6.70 -3.10
C TYR A 395 2.12 -7.95 -3.54
N SER A 396 2.06 -8.17 -4.85
CA SER A 396 1.36 -9.32 -5.44
C SER A 396 2.19 -10.60 -5.34
N LEU A 397 1.52 -11.71 -5.05
CA LEU A 397 2.14 -13.04 -4.93
C LEU A 397 2.56 -13.57 -6.30
N SER A 398 3.76 -14.13 -6.40
CA SER A 398 4.35 -14.65 -7.65
C SER A 398 4.38 -16.17 -7.79
N ASN A 399 3.65 -16.88 -6.92
CA ASN A 399 3.54 -18.34 -6.92
C ASN A 399 2.10 -18.80 -6.64
N ASP A 400 1.86 -20.12 -6.73
CA ASP A 400 0.66 -20.73 -6.13
C ASP A 400 0.90 -21.10 -4.66
N PRO A 401 0.32 -20.37 -3.70
CA PRO A 401 0.59 -20.56 -2.27
C PRO A 401 -0.06 -21.84 -1.69
N HIS A 402 -0.89 -22.57 -2.45
CA HIS A 402 -1.47 -23.84 -1.99
C HIS A 402 -0.50 -25.01 -2.11
N ASP A 403 0.41 -24.96 -3.09
CA ASP A 403 1.30 -26.08 -3.45
C ASP A 403 2.78 -25.75 -3.26
N SER A 404 3.10 -24.55 -2.74
CA SER A 404 4.48 -24.10 -2.59
C SER A 404 5.03 -24.50 -1.24
N PHE A 405 5.69 -25.65 -1.20
CA PHE A 405 6.37 -26.17 -0.02
C PHE A 405 7.82 -26.50 -0.31
N GLN A 406 8.71 -26.24 0.65
CA GLN A 406 10.09 -26.69 0.62
C GLN A 406 10.44 -27.42 1.91
N ASN A 407 11.17 -28.54 1.77
CA ASN A 407 11.71 -29.25 2.92
C ASN A 407 13.03 -28.61 3.32
N ARG A 408 13.11 -28.10 4.55
CA ARG A 408 14.33 -27.54 5.14
C ARG A 408 14.38 -27.95 6.61
N ASP A 409 15.57 -28.25 7.12
CA ASP A 409 15.75 -28.60 8.55
C ASP A 409 14.88 -29.77 9.03
N GLY A 410 14.55 -30.70 8.12
CA GLY A 410 13.68 -31.84 8.39
C GLY A 410 12.19 -31.48 8.55
N ARG A 411 11.79 -30.23 8.26
CA ARG A 411 10.41 -29.76 8.32
C ARG A 411 9.95 -29.30 6.93
N GLN A 412 8.66 -29.39 6.69
CA GLN A 412 8.03 -28.85 5.50
C GLN A 412 7.62 -27.41 5.77
N HIS A 413 8.14 -26.47 4.97
CA HIS A 413 7.84 -25.05 5.08
C HIS A 413 6.88 -24.63 3.97
N ARG A 414 5.75 -23.99 4.32
CA ARG A 414 4.82 -23.38 3.38
C ARG A 414 5.35 -22.00 2.98
N LEU A 415 5.52 -21.76 1.68
CA LEU A 415 6.13 -20.54 1.17
C LEU A 415 5.17 -19.71 0.31
N ILE A 416 5.28 -18.40 0.45
CA ILE A 416 4.76 -17.45 -0.53
C ILE A 416 5.92 -16.71 -1.18
N GLU A 417 5.77 -16.35 -2.44
CA GLU A 417 6.82 -15.68 -3.20
C GLU A 417 6.36 -14.30 -3.63
N ILE A 418 7.27 -13.32 -3.61
CA ILE A 418 7.03 -11.97 -4.14
C ILE A 418 8.24 -11.48 -4.93
N ALA A 419 8.02 -10.51 -5.82
CA ALA A 419 9.07 -9.73 -6.45
C ALA A 419 8.95 -8.25 -6.08
N VAL A 420 10.09 -7.61 -5.80
CA VAL A 420 10.18 -6.22 -5.40
C VAL A 420 11.24 -5.51 -6.22
N THR A 421 10.82 -4.57 -7.07
CA THR A 421 11.75 -3.63 -7.72
C THR A 421 12.05 -2.47 -6.77
N VAL A 422 13.33 -2.17 -6.59
CA VAL A 422 13.79 -1.04 -5.78
C VAL A 422 13.39 0.25 -6.48
N HIS A 423 12.65 1.09 -5.76
CA HIS A 423 12.31 2.43 -6.21
C HIS A 423 13.40 3.38 -5.74
N GLU A 424 14.08 4.04 -6.66
CA GLU A 424 15.14 4.99 -6.36
C GLU A 424 14.72 6.40 -6.76
N SER A 425 15.05 7.36 -5.90
CA SER A 425 14.81 8.79 -6.10
C SER A 425 16.10 9.56 -5.89
N HIS A 426 16.22 10.73 -6.50
CA HIS A 426 17.39 11.58 -6.29
C HIS A 426 17.54 11.97 -4.82
N ASP A 427 18.75 11.80 -4.30
CA ASP A 427 19.12 12.21 -2.94
C ASP A 427 20.16 13.32 -2.95
N TRP A 428 20.01 14.27 -2.03
CA TRP A 428 20.88 15.43 -1.97
C TRP A 428 22.28 15.11 -1.43
N ARG A 429 22.47 13.97 -0.73
CA ARG A 429 23.78 13.55 -0.20
C ARG A 429 24.46 12.51 -1.06
N SER A 430 23.77 11.40 -1.28
CA SER A 430 24.33 10.21 -1.93
C SER A 430 24.04 10.15 -3.41
N GLY A 431 23.30 11.13 -3.95
CA GLY A 431 22.82 11.14 -5.33
C GLY A 431 21.55 10.30 -5.52
N THR A 432 21.43 9.15 -4.87
CA THR A 432 20.22 8.32 -4.89
C THR A 432 19.83 7.81 -3.49
N ARG A 433 18.52 7.65 -3.27
CA ARG A 433 17.93 6.98 -2.10
C ARG A 433 16.85 6.01 -2.53
N ALA A 434 16.67 4.94 -1.78
CA ALA A 434 15.58 4.00 -1.98
C ALA A 434 14.29 4.47 -1.29
N GLY A 435 13.12 4.08 -1.83
CA GLY A 435 11.83 4.31 -1.18
C GLY A 435 11.67 3.51 0.12
N VAL A 436 10.74 3.92 1.00
CA VAL A 436 10.51 3.29 2.32
C VAL A 436 10.36 1.76 2.21
N GLY A 437 9.36 1.31 1.43
CA GLY A 437 8.99 -0.10 1.34
C GLY A 437 10.01 -0.94 0.59
N SER A 438 10.32 -0.54 -0.64
CA SER A 438 11.25 -1.30 -1.50
C SER A 438 12.71 -1.21 -1.02
N GLY A 439 13.12 -0.09 -0.40
CA GLY A 439 14.39 0.05 0.28
C GLY A 439 14.48 -0.79 1.55
N PHE A 440 13.39 -0.96 2.30
CA PHE A 440 13.34 -1.92 3.40
C PHE A 440 13.59 -3.35 2.91
N PHE A 441 12.90 -3.79 1.85
CA PHE A 441 13.16 -5.09 1.22
C PHE A 441 14.60 -5.24 0.73
N GLN A 442 15.14 -4.22 0.05
CA GLN A 442 16.52 -4.22 -0.42
C GLN A 442 17.52 -4.42 0.74
N ARG A 443 17.38 -3.67 1.83
CA ARG A 443 18.25 -3.81 3.01
C ARG A 443 18.13 -5.21 3.63
N GLN A 444 16.93 -5.77 3.71
CA GLN A 444 16.73 -7.13 4.22
C GLN A 444 17.34 -8.19 3.29
N ALA A 445 17.19 -8.06 1.98
CA ALA A 445 17.81 -8.95 1.00
C ALA A 445 19.34 -8.92 1.08
N LEU A 446 19.93 -7.72 1.10
CA LEU A 446 21.38 -7.57 1.17
C LEU A 446 21.97 -8.19 2.45
N LYS A 447 21.34 -7.94 3.60
CA LYS A 447 21.74 -8.57 4.87
C LYS A 447 21.63 -10.09 4.84
N PHE A 448 20.55 -10.62 4.25
CA PHE A 448 20.35 -12.06 4.11
C PHE A 448 21.43 -12.69 3.20
N ILE A 449 21.67 -12.11 2.02
CA ILE A 449 22.69 -12.58 1.07
C ILE A 449 24.09 -12.51 1.69
N GLU A 450 24.40 -11.44 2.41
CA GLU A 450 25.68 -11.29 3.12
C GLU A 450 25.84 -12.34 4.23
N ALA A 451 24.81 -12.58 5.02
CA ALA A 451 24.82 -13.62 6.05
C ALA A 451 25.06 -15.02 5.45
N GLN A 452 24.39 -15.35 4.34
CA GLN A 452 24.61 -16.60 3.61
C GLN A 452 26.05 -16.72 3.09
N LYS A 453 26.59 -15.63 2.54
CA LYS A 453 27.99 -15.59 2.08
C LYS A 453 28.99 -15.80 3.23
N ASN A 454 28.65 -15.34 4.43
CA ASN A 454 29.44 -15.52 5.63
C ASN A 454 29.28 -16.93 6.26
N GLY A 455 28.52 -17.82 5.62
CA GLY A 455 28.35 -19.22 6.04
C GLY A 455 27.17 -19.48 6.97
N ASP A 456 26.33 -18.47 7.25
CA ASP A 456 25.06 -18.70 7.94
C ASP A 456 24.08 -19.40 6.98
N LYS A 457 23.78 -20.67 7.27
CA LYS A 457 22.90 -21.48 6.43
C LYS A 457 21.46 -20.99 6.48
N TYR A 458 21.02 -20.45 7.61
CA TYR A 458 19.62 -20.10 7.85
C TYR A 458 19.48 -18.75 8.55
N PRO A 459 19.83 -17.64 7.88
CA PRO A 459 19.72 -16.33 8.49
C PRO A 459 18.28 -16.02 8.94
N GLU A 460 18.16 -15.37 10.09
CA GLU A 460 16.87 -15.02 10.71
C GLU A 460 16.53 -13.56 10.46
N PHE A 461 16.00 -13.30 9.27
CA PHE A 461 15.44 -12.00 8.89
C PHE A 461 13.94 -12.11 8.66
N TYR A 462 13.20 -11.07 9.04
CA TYR A 462 11.75 -11.07 9.05
C TYR A 462 11.18 -9.89 8.26
N ILE A 463 9.96 -10.07 7.78
CA ILE A 463 9.14 -9.07 7.09
C ILE A 463 7.81 -8.94 7.84
N PRO A 464 7.48 -7.76 8.41
CA PRO A 464 6.18 -7.51 9.03
C PRO A 464 5.10 -7.37 7.96
N MET A 465 4.29 -8.41 7.80
CA MET A 465 3.27 -8.48 6.76
C MET A 465 1.91 -8.95 7.28
N PHE A 466 0.86 -8.70 6.52
CA PHE A 466 -0.50 -9.15 6.82
C PHE A 466 -1.25 -9.50 5.53
N LYS A 467 -2.24 -10.38 5.62
CA LYS A 467 -3.13 -10.78 4.50
C LYS A 467 -4.51 -10.11 4.60
N GLY A 468 -5.28 -10.17 3.52
CA GLY A 468 -6.75 -10.03 3.56
C GLY A 468 -7.35 -8.61 3.44
N LEU A 469 -6.55 -7.55 3.49
CA LEU A 469 -7.08 -6.17 3.45
C LEU A 469 -7.28 -5.58 2.03
N MET A 470 -6.67 -6.19 1.01
CA MET A 470 -6.92 -5.85 -0.39
C MET A 470 -7.29 -7.10 -1.16
N ALA A 471 -8.49 -7.09 -1.74
CA ALA A 471 -8.87 -8.06 -2.75
C ALA A 471 -8.16 -7.66 -4.05
N ASN A 472 -7.02 -8.29 -4.32
CA ASN A 472 -6.37 -8.14 -5.62
C ASN A 472 -7.37 -8.61 -6.71
N PRO A 473 -7.71 -7.77 -7.71
CA PRO A 473 -8.59 -8.16 -8.80
C PRO A 473 -8.16 -9.44 -9.53
N LEU A 474 -6.85 -9.73 -9.53
CA LEU A 474 -6.28 -10.96 -10.08
C LEU A 474 -6.69 -12.21 -9.28
N ALA A 475 -6.87 -12.12 -7.96
CA ALA A 475 -7.16 -13.26 -7.08
C ALA A 475 -8.58 -13.85 -7.21
N LYS A 476 -9.35 -13.46 -8.23
CA LYS A 476 -10.65 -14.05 -8.51
C LYS A 476 -10.47 -15.51 -8.97
N GLN A 477 -11.21 -16.42 -8.34
CA GLN A 477 -11.25 -17.81 -8.81
C GLN A 477 -12.13 -17.90 -10.06
N PHE A 478 -11.62 -18.60 -11.06
CA PHE A 478 -12.32 -18.78 -12.33
C PHE A 478 -12.70 -20.25 -12.50
N VAL A 479 -13.95 -20.49 -12.89
CA VAL A 479 -14.55 -21.83 -12.99
C VAL A 479 -14.11 -22.55 -14.28
N SER A 480 -13.69 -21.80 -15.31
CA SER A 480 -13.46 -22.33 -16.66
C SER A 480 -12.02 -22.21 -17.15
N ASP A 481 -11.56 -23.28 -17.81
CA ASP A 481 -10.23 -23.39 -18.42
C ASP A 481 -10.14 -22.81 -19.84
N GLY A 482 -10.62 -21.57 -19.98
CA GLY A 482 -10.57 -20.80 -21.23
C GLY A 482 -9.18 -20.20 -21.54
N PRO A 483 -9.02 -19.62 -22.75
CA PRO A 483 -7.76 -19.00 -23.17
C PRO A 483 -7.45 -17.73 -22.36
N MET A 484 -6.17 -17.51 -22.08
CA MET A 484 -5.69 -16.41 -21.23
C MET A 484 -4.52 -15.65 -21.86
N LEU A 485 -4.63 -14.32 -21.89
CA LEU A 485 -3.54 -13.41 -22.25
C LEU A 485 -3.08 -12.65 -21.00
N LEU A 486 -1.79 -12.75 -20.65
CA LEU A 486 -1.17 -12.11 -19.49
C LEU A 486 -0.17 -11.06 -19.98
N ILE A 487 -0.44 -9.78 -19.73
CA ILE A 487 0.38 -8.66 -20.22
C ILE A 487 1.04 -7.99 -19.01
N GLY A 488 2.35 -8.19 -18.86
CA GLY A 488 3.11 -7.71 -17.70
C GLY A 488 4.35 -6.94 -18.12
N ALA A 489 4.59 -5.76 -17.54
CA ALA A 489 5.82 -5.01 -17.76
C ALA A 489 6.67 -4.94 -16.48
N GLY A 490 7.97 -5.21 -16.59
CA GLY A 490 8.89 -5.28 -15.46
C GLY A 490 8.39 -6.24 -14.38
N VAL A 491 8.34 -5.78 -13.12
CA VAL A 491 7.82 -6.56 -11.99
C VAL A 491 6.33 -6.90 -12.08
N GLY A 492 5.58 -6.26 -12.99
CA GLY A 492 4.20 -6.64 -13.31
C GLY A 492 4.04 -8.07 -13.82
N ILE A 493 5.14 -8.73 -14.23
CA ILE A 493 5.13 -10.14 -14.59
C ILE A 493 4.97 -11.08 -13.39
N ALA A 494 5.27 -10.60 -12.18
CA ALA A 494 5.35 -11.42 -10.98
C ALA A 494 4.07 -12.23 -10.69
N PRO A 495 2.86 -11.63 -10.63
CA PRO A 495 1.65 -12.41 -10.36
C PRO A 495 1.37 -13.47 -11.41
N PHE A 496 1.73 -13.22 -12.68
CA PHE A 496 1.49 -14.14 -13.79
C PHE A 496 2.28 -15.43 -13.69
N ARG A 497 3.43 -15.44 -13.00
CA ARG A 497 4.19 -16.65 -12.74
C ARG A 497 3.35 -17.70 -11.99
N GLY A 498 2.63 -17.29 -10.95
CA GLY A 498 1.72 -18.17 -10.20
C GLY A 498 0.55 -18.68 -11.06
N PHE A 499 -0.03 -17.83 -11.92
CA PHE A 499 -1.09 -18.25 -12.85
C PHE A 499 -0.61 -19.30 -13.85
N VAL A 500 0.55 -19.07 -14.47
CA VAL A 500 1.12 -19.99 -15.46
C VAL A 500 1.48 -21.32 -14.80
N GLN A 501 2.15 -21.31 -13.64
CA GLN A 501 2.49 -22.53 -12.91
C GLN A 501 1.25 -23.36 -12.56
N ARG A 502 0.17 -22.72 -12.08
CA ARG A 502 -1.09 -23.42 -11.81
C ARG A 502 -1.72 -23.99 -13.07
N ARG A 503 -1.69 -23.24 -14.18
CA ARG A 503 -2.28 -23.66 -15.45
C ARG A 503 -1.51 -24.80 -16.12
N LEU A 504 -0.18 -24.76 -16.11
CA LEU A 504 0.65 -25.79 -16.71
C LEU A 504 0.60 -27.14 -15.99
N LYS A 505 0.17 -27.18 -14.72
CA LYS A 505 -0.14 -28.43 -14.02
C LYS A 505 -1.31 -29.20 -14.65
N THR A 506 -2.21 -28.51 -15.34
CA THR A 506 -3.33 -29.12 -16.06
C THR A 506 -2.88 -29.45 -17.49
N ALA A 507 -2.69 -30.74 -17.79
CA ALA A 507 -2.00 -31.28 -18.98
C ALA A 507 -2.47 -30.79 -20.37
N ASN A 508 -3.60 -30.07 -20.49
CA ASN A 508 -4.17 -29.56 -21.75
C ASN A 508 -4.18 -28.03 -21.88
N CYS A 509 -3.43 -27.29 -21.05
CA CYS A 509 -3.53 -25.82 -20.98
C CYS A 509 -2.34 -25.03 -21.56
N ALA A 510 -1.25 -25.69 -21.96
CA ALA A 510 -0.07 -24.99 -22.50
C ALA A 510 -0.41 -24.11 -23.72
N ASN A 511 -1.21 -24.63 -24.65
CA ASN A 511 -1.64 -23.91 -25.87
C ASN A 511 -2.80 -22.93 -25.64
N LYS A 512 -3.08 -22.56 -24.39
CA LYS A 512 -4.18 -21.67 -23.99
C LYS A 512 -3.72 -20.50 -23.12
N VAL A 513 -2.42 -20.37 -22.89
CA VAL A 513 -1.87 -19.30 -22.06
C VAL A 513 -0.79 -18.58 -22.86
N TRP A 514 -0.91 -17.26 -22.95
CA TRP A 514 0.06 -16.40 -23.62
C TRP A 514 0.51 -15.31 -22.67
N VAL A 515 1.80 -15.06 -22.62
CA VAL A 515 2.44 -14.08 -21.74
C VAL A 515 3.22 -13.08 -22.58
N LEU A 516 2.88 -11.79 -22.47
CA LEU A 516 3.64 -10.69 -23.05
C LEU A 516 4.42 -9.99 -21.93
N GLN A 517 5.74 -10.16 -21.92
CA GLN A 517 6.63 -9.57 -20.93
C GLN A 517 7.36 -8.35 -21.50
N GLY A 518 7.05 -7.15 -21.02
CA GLY A 518 7.74 -5.92 -21.37
C GLY A 518 8.97 -5.67 -20.49
N ILE A 519 10.14 -5.54 -21.10
CA ILE A 519 11.41 -5.23 -20.42
C ILE A 519 12.24 -4.21 -21.21
N ARG A 520 13.37 -3.77 -20.64
CA ARG A 520 14.31 -2.87 -21.33
C ARG A 520 15.25 -3.64 -22.23
N ASP A 521 15.96 -4.59 -21.63
CA ASP A 521 17.00 -5.40 -22.24
C ASP A 521 16.95 -6.81 -21.64
N SER A 522 16.78 -7.84 -22.47
CA SER A 522 16.69 -9.23 -22.02
C SER A 522 17.94 -9.77 -21.35
N LEU A 523 19.12 -9.18 -21.60
CA LEU A 523 20.34 -9.65 -20.97
C LEU A 523 20.38 -9.35 -19.47
N VAL A 524 19.73 -8.27 -19.02
CA VAL A 524 19.85 -7.75 -17.65
C VAL A 524 18.54 -7.61 -16.89
N ASP A 525 17.42 -7.38 -17.59
CA ASP A 525 16.12 -7.04 -17.01
C ASP A 525 15.06 -8.14 -17.18
N GLU A 526 15.38 -9.26 -17.83
CA GLU A 526 14.44 -10.38 -17.98
C GLU A 526 14.23 -11.10 -16.65
N LEU A 527 13.07 -10.87 -16.04
CA LEU A 527 12.70 -11.51 -14.78
C LEU A 527 12.21 -12.94 -15.02
N TYR A 528 12.62 -13.86 -14.15
CA TYR A 528 12.19 -15.27 -14.13
C TYR A 528 12.48 -16.05 -15.43
N SER A 529 13.53 -15.69 -16.16
CA SER A 529 13.98 -16.45 -17.33
C SER A 529 14.32 -17.88 -16.93
N GLY A 530 13.76 -18.88 -17.62
CA GLY A 530 13.96 -20.31 -17.34
C GLY A 530 13.05 -20.89 -16.25
N GLU A 531 12.13 -20.11 -15.68
CA GLU A 531 11.24 -20.54 -14.58
C GLU A 531 9.77 -20.73 -15.01
N TRP A 532 9.47 -20.65 -16.30
CA TRP A 532 8.09 -20.74 -16.82
C TRP A 532 7.67 -22.15 -17.26
N GLY A 533 8.59 -23.12 -17.19
CA GLY A 533 8.34 -24.52 -17.56
C GLY A 533 8.88 -24.89 -18.95
N VAL A 534 8.63 -26.12 -19.38
CA VAL A 534 9.22 -26.71 -20.60
C VAL A 534 8.79 -26.00 -21.89
N HIS A 535 7.61 -25.35 -21.88
CA HIS A 535 7.02 -24.63 -23.01
C HIS A 535 7.23 -23.11 -22.94
N GLU A 536 8.26 -22.63 -22.23
CA GLU A 536 8.50 -21.19 -22.03
C GLU A 536 8.54 -20.42 -23.35
N ASP A 537 9.22 -20.94 -24.37
CA ASP A 537 9.34 -20.29 -25.68
C ASP A 537 8.02 -20.21 -26.46
N GLU A 538 7.07 -21.09 -26.16
CA GLU A 538 5.74 -21.13 -26.79
C GLU A 538 4.73 -20.23 -26.06
N VAL A 539 4.87 -20.12 -24.74
CA VAL A 539 3.95 -19.40 -23.85
C VAL A 539 4.35 -17.94 -23.67
N LYS A 540 5.65 -17.61 -23.64
CA LYS A 540 6.16 -16.31 -23.24
C LYS A 540 6.85 -15.58 -24.39
N LYS A 541 6.35 -14.38 -24.70
CA LYS A 541 6.97 -13.43 -25.62
C LYS A 541 7.58 -12.26 -24.86
N VAL A 542 8.89 -12.06 -25.04
CA VAL A 542 9.62 -10.93 -24.46
C VAL A 542 9.66 -9.75 -25.44
N VAL A 543 9.24 -8.57 -24.98
CA VAL A 543 9.21 -7.32 -25.74
C VAL A 543 10.23 -6.35 -25.14
N GLN A 544 11.18 -5.88 -25.96
CA GLN A 544 12.33 -5.08 -25.50
C GLN A 544 12.20 -3.62 -25.96
N SER A 545 12.20 -2.70 -25.00
CA SER A 545 12.05 -1.27 -25.26
C SER A 545 13.36 -0.55 -25.63
N ARG A 546 14.53 -1.07 -25.22
CA ARG A 546 15.84 -0.41 -25.43
C ARG A 546 16.78 -1.15 -26.40
N LYS A 547 16.32 -2.24 -27.01
CA LYS A 547 17.10 -3.03 -27.98
C LYS A 547 16.40 -3.14 -29.33
N GLY A 548 17.22 -3.17 -30.40
CA GLY A 548 16.74 -3.24 -31.77
C GLY A 548 15.93 -2.00 -32.14
N VAL A 549 14.73 -2.20 -32.70
CA VAL A 549 13.81 -1.11 -33.07
C VAL A 549 13.18 -0.43 -31.84
N GLY A 550 13.24 -1.07 -30.65
CA GLY A 550 12.60 -0.59 -29.43
C GLY A 550 11.08 -0.67 -29.53
N ARG A 551 10.46 -1.58 -28.78
CA ARG A 551 9.01 -1.77 -28.75
C ARG A 551 8.51 -1.91 -27.31
N TYR A 552 7.27 -1.56 -27.06
CA TYR A 552 6.59 -1.84 -25.81
C TYR A 552 5.48 -2.87 -26.03
N VAL A 553 4.89 -3.31 -24.92
CA VAL A 553 3.88 -4.37 -24.93
C VAL A 553 2.64 -3.97 -25.72
N GLN A 554 2.26 -2.68 -25.72
CA GLN A 554 1.09 -2.22 -26.46
C GLN A 554 1.26 -2.32 -27.98
N GLU A 555 2.47 -2.17 -28.53
CA GLU A 555 2.69 -2.39 -29.96
C GLU A 555 2.64 -3.89 -30.30
N GLU A 556 3.13 -4.76 -29.40
CA GLU A 556 3.03 -6.22 -29.60
C GLU A 556 1.58 -6.71 -29.49
N VAL A 557 0.76 -6.12 -28.62
CA VAL A 557 -0.69 -6.38 -28.56
C VAL A 557 -1.37 -6.09 -29.91
N LYS A 558 -1.03 -4.96 -30.55
CA LYS A 558 -1.55 -4.64 -31.89
C LYS A 558 -1.03 -5.61 -32.96
N HIS A 559 0.26 -5.96 -32.89
CA HIS A 559 0.85 -6.91 -33.84
C HIS A 559 0.21 -8.30 -33.76
N GLN A 560 -0.24 -8.71 -32.58
CA GLN A 560 -0.94 -9.96 -32.34
C GLN A 560 -2.47 -9.79 -32.26
N ALA A 561 -3.02 -8.80 -32.98
CA ALA A 561 -4.46 -8.45 -32.92
C ALA A 561 -5.39 -9.66 -33.12
N ASP A 562 -5.07 -10.56 -34.05
CA ASP A 562 -5.88 -11.76 -34.31
C ASP A 562 -5.96 -12.70 -33.10
N LEU A 563 -4.82 -12.89 -32.40
CA LEU A 563 -4.76 -13.70 -31.18
C LEU A 563 -5.52 -13.02 -30.04
N VAL A 564 -5.28 -11.72 -29.83
CA VAL A 564 -5.97 -10.94 -28.79
C VAL A 564 -7.48 -10.99 -28.98
N TRP A 565 -7.95 -10.81 -30.22
CA TRP A 565 -9.36 -10.90 -30.58
C TRP A 565 -9.92 -12.30 -30.35
N TYR A 566 -9.22 -13.36 -30.81
CA TYR A 566 -9.61 -14.75 -30.58
C TYR A 566 -9.81 -15.05 -29.09
N ILE A 567 -8.89 -14.57 -28.24
CA ILE A 567 -8.97 -14.76 -26.79
C ILE A 567 -10.18 -14.03 -26.24
N ILE A 568 -10.29 -12.70 -26.40
CA ILE A 568 -11.35 -11.93 -25.72
C ILE A 568 -12.77 -12.21 -26.26
N ASN A 569 -12.88 -12.65 -27.52
CA ASN A 569 -14.15 -13.03 -28.11
C ASN A 569 -14.61 -14.44 -27.68
N SER A 570 -13.72 -15.26 -27.12
CA SER A 570 -14.09 -16.55 -26.54
C SER A 570 -14.92 -16.36 -25.27
N VAL A 571 -15.93 -17.22 -25.06
CA VAL A 571 -16.83 -17.17 -23.89
C VAL A 571 -16.06 -17.23 -22.56
N ASP A 572 -15.00 -18.03 -22.50
CA ASP A 572 -14.16 -18.19 -21.31
C ASP A 572 -12.82 -17.47 -21.40
N GLY A 573 -12.66 -16.61 -22.42
CA GLY A 573 -11.43 -15.88 -22.68
C GLY A 573 -11.17 -14.77 -21.68
N ARG A 574 -9.90 -14.60 -21.30
CA ARG A 574 -9.51 -13.60 -20.29
C ARG A 574 -8.23 -12.87 -20.66
N VAL A 575 -8.20 -11.57 -20.38
CA VAL A 575 -7.03 -10.70 -20.56
C VAL A 575 -6.69 -10.05 -19.23
N PHE A 576 -5.44 -10.23 -18.80
CA PHE A 576 -4.91 -9.67 -17.57
C PHE A 576 -3.79 -8.69 -17.88
N VAL A 577 -3.80 -7.53 -17.23
CA VAL A 577 -2.78 -6.49 -17.38
C VAL A 577 -2.21 -6.15 -16.01
N CYS A 578 -0.89 -6.14 -15.89
CA CYS A 578 -0.22 -5.86 -14.63
C CYS A 578 1.06 -5.02 -14.80
N GLY A 579 1.23 -3.97 -14.00
CA GLY A 579 2.40 -3.09 -14.04
C GLY A 579 2.07 -1.61 -13.84
N SER A 580 2.86 -0.72 -14.44
CA SER A 580 2.67 0.73 -14.25
C SER A 580 1.39 1.25 -14.90
N THR A 581 0.61 2.03 -14.16
CA THR A 581 -0.62 2.66 -14.67
C THR A 581 -0.30 3.66 -15.79
N ARG A 582 0.63 4.58 -15.51
CA ARG A 582 1.01 5.62 -16.45
C ARG A 582 1.86 5.05 -17.58
N GLY A 583 1.49 5.34 -18.82
CA GLY A 583 2.20 4.86 -20.00
C GLY A 583 1.89 3.42 -20.38
N MET A 584 2.11 2.44 -19.51
CA MET A 584 1.87 1.02 -19.85
C MET A 584 0.38 0.66 -19.80
N GLY A 585 -0.29 0.85 -18.66
CA GLY A 585 -1.71 0.51 -18.51
C GLY A 585 -2.60 1.25 -19.52
N GLU A 586 -2.48 2.58 -19.56
CA GLU A 586 -3.19 3.45 -20.52
C GLU A 586 -2.87 3.08 -21.98
N GLY A 587 -1.61 2.75 -22.28
CA GLY A 587 -1.17 2.37 -23.62
C GLY A 587 -1.74 1.02 -24.08
N VAL A 588 -1.76 0.03 -23.19
CA VAL A 588 -2.35 -1.29 -23.46
C VAL A 588 -3.87 -1.18 -23.61
N GLU A 589 -4.56 -0.44 -22.76
CA GLU A 589 -6.01 -0.22 -22.89
C GLU A 589 -6.36 0.41 -24.25
N LYS A 590 -5.63 1.44 -24.66
CA LYS A 590 -5.79 2.04 -25.99
C LYS A 590 -5.54 1.02 -27.12
N ALA A 591 -4.48 0.21 -27.01
CA ALA A 591 -4.19 -0.82 -28.00
C ALA A 591 -5.28 -1.88 -28.09
N LEU A 592 -5.85 -2.30 -26.97
CA LEU A 592 -6.96 -3.25 -26.92
C LEU A 592 -8.24 -2.69 -27.58
N ILE A 593 -8.53 -1.40 -27.38
CA ILE A 593 -9.64 -0.71 -28.06
C ILE A 593 -9.41 -0.72 -29.57
N GLU A 594 -8.21 -0.37 -30.04
CA GLU A 594 -7.87 -0.40 -31.47
C GLU A 594 -7.99 -1.81 -32.08
N VAL A 595 -7.59 -2.86 -31.35
CA VAL A 595 -7.78 -4.25 -31.80
C VAL A 595 -9.26 -4.59 -31.95
N ALA A 596 -10.11 -4.16 -31.01
CA ALA A 596 -11.55 -4.39 -31.09
C ALA A 596 -12.20 -3.62 -32.25
N MET A 597 -11.70 -2.43 -32.57
CA MET A 597 -12.13 -1.68 -33.75
C MET A 597 -11.76 -2.41 -35.04
N GLU A 598 -10.50 -2.86 -35.17
CA GLU A 598 -9.99 -3.50 -36.38
C GLU A 598 -10.59 -4.90 -36.62
N LYS A 599 -10.60 -5.75 -35.59
CA LYS A 599 -11.00 -7.17 -35.73
C LYS A 599 -12.47 -7.41 -35.44
N GLY A 600 -13.09 -6.55 -34.63
CA GLY A 600 -14.53 -6.58 -34.36
C GLY A 600 -15.36 -5.70 -35.31
N ASN A 601 -14.71 -4.88 -36.15
CA ASN A 601 -15.36 -3.88 -36.99
C ASN A 601 -16.33 -2.99 -36.19
N LEU A 602 -15.87 -2.58 -35.00
CA LEU A 602 -16.61 -1.73 -34.06
C LEU A 602 -16.18 -0.27 -34.21
N GLU A 603 -17.15 0.64 -34.05
CA GLU A 603 -16.84 2.07 -33.95
C GLU A 603 -16.10 2.39 -32.63
N PRO A 604 -15.36 3.51 -32.53
CA PRO A 604 -14.53 3.82 -31.35
C PRO A 604 -15.27 3.78 -30.01
N ASP A 605 -16.51 4.27 -29.96
CA ASP A 605 -17.30 4.31 -28.73
C ASP A 605 -17.93 2.94 -28.41
N GLU A 606 -18.24 2.14 -29.43
CA GLU A 606 -18.68 0.74 -29.24
C GLU A 606 -17.54 -0.14 -28.73
N ALA A 607 -16.31 0.07 -29.23
CA ALA A 607 -15.12 -0.64 -28.78
C ALA A 607 -14.77 -0.32 -27.32
N LYS A 608 -14.91 0.93 -26.89
CA LYS A 608 -14.77 1.30 -25.45
C LYS A 608 -15.81 0.59 -24.60
N LYS A 609 -17.09 0.68 -25.00
CA LYS A 609 -18.19 0.03 -24.29
C LYS A 609 -18.02 -1.49 -24.23
N PHE A 610 -17.50 -2.11 -25.29
CA PHE A 610 -17.15 -3.52 -25.30
C PHE A 610 -16.15 -3.87 -24.18
N TRP A 611 -15.06 -3.13 -24.04
CA TRP A 611 -14.07 -3.38 -22.99
C TRP A 611 -14.57 -3.04 -21.59
N GLU A 612 -15.43 -2.05 -21.43
CA GLU A 612 -16.14 -1.78 -20.17
C GLU A 612 -16.98 -2.98 -19.74
N LEU A 613 -17.79 -3.55 -20.65
CA LEU A 613 -18.57 -4.76 -20.37
C LEU A 613 -17.67 -5.95 -20.04
N LYS A 614 -16.56 -6.13 -20.75
CA LYS A 614 -15.58 -7.19 -20.45
C LYS A 614 -14.95 -7.02 -19.06
N LYS A 615 -14.77 -5.78 -18.60
CA LYS A 615 -14.29 -5.46 -17.25
C LYS A 615 -15.33 -5.78 -16.18
N GLU A 616 -16.60 -5.45 -16.43
CA GLU A 616 -17.71 -5.75 -15.52
C GLU A 616 -17.91 -7.25 -15.31
N VAL A 617 -17.87 -8.03 -16.38
CA VAL A 617 -18.02 -9.50 -16.34
C VAL A 617 -16.73 -10.19 -15.85
N GLY A 618 -15.62 -9.47 -15.75
CA GLY A 618 -14.34 -9.99 -15.24
C GLY A 618 -13.54 -10.81 -16.25
N GLN A 619 -13.76 -10.59 -17.55
CA GLN A 619 -12.92 -11.12 -18.63
C GLN A 619 -11.70 -10.23 -18.88
N TYR A 620 -11.81 -8.92 -18.64
CA TYR A 620 -10.68 -7.99 -18.65
C TYR A 620 -10.37 -7.54 -17.22
N ILE A 621 -9.14 -7.79 -16.76
CA ILE A 621 -8.72 -7.45 -15.40
C ILE A 621 -7.37 -6.73 -15.47
N ALA A 622 -7.35 -5.49 -15.01
CA ALA A 622 -6.12 -4.71 -14.89
C ALA A 622 -5.79 -4.47 -13.40
N GLU A 623 -4.58 -4.83 -13.00
CA GLU A 623 -3.96 -4.43 -11.74
C GLU A 623 -2.76 -3.55 -12.05
N THR A 624 -2.98 -2.23 -12.09
CA THR A 624 -1.93 -1.27 -12.37
C THR A 624 -1.66 -0.37 -11.16
N TRP A 625 -0.39 0.01 -10.97
CA TRP A 625 0.09 0.84 -9.85
C TRP A 625 0.91 2.05 -10.29
#